data_AF-L8FRW2-F1
#
_entry.id   AF-L8FRW2-F1
#
_cell.length_a   1.000
_cell.length_b   1.000
_cell.length_c   1.000
_cell.angle_alpha   90.00
_cell.angle_beta   90.00
_cell.angle_gamma   90.00
#
_symmetry.space_group_name_H-M   'P 1'
#
loop_
_entity.id
_entity.type
_entity.pdbx_description
1 polymer ?
#
loop_
_entity_poly.entity_id
_entity_poly.type
_entity_poly.pdbx_seq_one_letter_code
_entity_poly.pdbx_strand_id
1 'polypeptide(L)'
;MRALAASDISGYSPNDSALALSGINHRVRAIESLSTALSRGLHTMEEGNAMLATCYTLVFQSALISDGFPEYMSFIRGCMVVAWQMGVKQLKFVFEVLNDEQLAKMGPYLQGAPGIDPDLTNGAIGSLEACRPLVVRDAEKAFYECMLEIAQAAQISSWQGRFSSSTSLLVIR
;
A
#
# COMPACT_ATOMS: atom_id res chain seq x y z
N MET A 1 3.52 11.55 6.93
CA MET A 1 4.40 12.00 5.83
C MET A 1 5.85 12.25 6.24
N ARG A 2 6.16 13.08 7.26
CA ARG A 2 7.56 13.36 7.67
C ARG A 2 8.38 12.12 8.06
N ALA A 3 7.77 11.19 8.79
CA ALA A 3 8.44 9.94 9.18
C ALA A 3 8.87 9.12 7.97
N LEU A 4 7.98 8.95 6.98
CA LEU A 4 8.26 8.21 5.74
C LEU A 4 9.39 8.87 4.92
N ALA A 5 9.32 10.20 4.73
CA ALA A 5 10.36 10.93 3.99
C ALA A 5 11.73 10.84 4.67
N ALA A 6 11.78 10.94 6.01
CA ALA A 6 13.03 10.78 6.75
C ALA A 6 13.59 9.35 6.63
N SER A 7 12.74 8.32 6.71
CA SER A 7 13.15 6.92 6.53
C SER A 7 13.70 6.67 5.13
N ASP A 8 13.03 7.17 4.08
CA ASP A 8 13.48 7.05 2.70
C ASP A 8 14.85 7.71 2.49
N ILE A 9 15.00 8.97 2.92
CA ILE A 9 16.27 9.72 2.79
C ILE A 9 17.40 9.08 3.60
N SER A 10 17.10 8.55 4.80
CA SER A 10 18.12 7.92 5.65
C SER A 10 18.77 6.69 5.01
N GLY A 11 18.08 6.01 4.09
CA GLY A 11 18.66 4.91 3.31
C GLY A 11 19.79 5.36 2.38
N TYR A 12 19.76 6.61 1.91
CA TYR A 12 20.78 7.19 1.03
C TYR A 12 21.84 8.00 1.79
N SER A 13 21.59 8.37 3.05
CA SER A 13 22.51 9.13 3.90
C SER A 13 22.69 8.46 5.29
N PRO A 14 23.38 7.31 5.37
CA PRO A 14 23.51 6.52 6.59
C PRO A 14 24.28 7.23 7.72
N ASN A 15 25.01 8.32 7.42
CA ASN A 15 25.75 9.11 8.40
C ASN A 15 24.89 10.18 9.11
N ASP A 16 23.65 10.42 8.65
CA ASP A 16 22.75 11.40 9.27
C ASP A 16 21.88 10.73 10.34
N SER A 17 22.49 10.46 11.49
CA SER A 17 21.84 9.85 12.65
C SER A 17 20.72 10.72 13.23
N ALA A 18 20.77 12.05 13.02
CA ALA A 18 19.76 12.98 13.49
C ALA A 18 18.46 12.88 12.68
N LEU A 19 18.57 12.75 11.34
CA LEU A 19 17.41 12.50 10.48
C LEU A 19 16.77 11.14 10.77
N ALA A 20 17.57 10.09 10.93
CA ALA A 20 17.07 8.76 11.28
C ALA A 20 16.32 8.77 12.62
N LEU A 21 16.90 9.40 13.65
CA LEU A 21 16.27 9.54 14.98
C LEU A 21 14.97 10.37 14.91
N SER A 22 14.97 11.46 14.14
CA SER A 22 13.76 12.27 13.92
C SER A 22 12.66 11.47 13.22
N GLY A 23 13.00 10.67 12.21
CA GLY A 23 12.07 9.79 11.51
C GLY A 23 11.41 8.77 12.44
N ILE A 24 12.19 8.14 13.31
CA ILE A 24 11.70 7.19 14.33
C ILE A 24 10.77 7.90 15.33
N ASN A 25 11.17 9.05 15.87
CA ASN A 25 10.34 9.80 16.82
C ASN A 25 8.99 10.22 16.21
N HIS A 26 9.00 10.66 14.95
CA HIS A 26 7.77 10.99 14.23
C HIS A 26 6.90 9.76 13.95
N ARG A 27 7.51 8.59 13.70
CA ARG A 27 6.78 7.32 13.54
C ARG A 27 6.06 6.93 14.83
N VAL A 28 6.76 6.93 15.97
CA VAL A 28 6.17 6.58 17.27
C VAL A 28 4.96 7.46 17.58
N ARG A 29 5.11 8.79 17.44
CA ARG A 29 3.99 9.72 17.65
C ARG A 29 2.81 9.47 16.70
N ALA A 30 3.08 9.10 15.45
CA ALA A 30 2.02 8.78 14.50
C ALA A 30 1.27 7.50 14.88
N ILE A 31 1.98 6.47 15.37
CA ILE A 31 1.36 5.23 15.86
C ILE A 31 0.52 5.49 17.10
N GLU A 32 1.03 6.24 18.07
CA GLU A 32 0.30 6.62 19.28
C GLU A 32 -0.98 7.39 18.93
N SER A 33 -0.85 8.43 18.09
CA SER A 33 -1.98 9.24 17.65
C SER A 33 -3.01 8.43 16.87
N LEU A 34 -2.57 7.53 15.99
CA LEU A 34 -3.47 6.65 15.24
C LEU A 34 -4.19 5.66 16.17
N SER A 35 -3.49 5.07 17.14
CA SER A 35 -4.07 4.15 18.12
C SER A 35 -5.16 4.83 18.98
N THR A 36 -4.88 6.06 19.43
CA THR A 36 -5.88 6.89 20.13
C THR A 36 -7.08 7.19 19.23
N ALA A 37 -6.85 7.57 17.97
CA ALA A 37 -7.91 7.85 17.02
C ALA A 37 -8.77 6.61 16.71
N LEU A 38 -8.15 5.44 16.54
CA LEU A 38 -8.84 4.16 16.33
C LEU A 38 -9.71 3.78 17.53
N SER A 39 -9.20 3.98 18.74
CA SER A 39 -9.93 3.70 19.98
C SER A 39 -11.14 4.62 20.18
N ARG A 40 -11.01 5.90 19.79
CA ARG A 40 -12.12 6.87 19.84
C ARG A 40 -13.17 6.60 18.75
N GLY A 41 -12.74 6.01 17.64
CA GLY A 41 -13.51 5.95 16.41
C GLY A 41 -13.50 7.28 15.66
N LEU A 42 -14.03 7.23 14.43
CA LEU A 42 -14.16 8.40 13.57
C LEU A 42 -15.62 8.86 13.45
N HIS A 43 -15.81 10.17 13.32
CA HIS A 43 -17.13 10.81 13.20
C HIS A 43 -17.25 11.65 11.93
N THR A 44 -16.14 12.19 11.43
CA THR A 44 -16.15 13.02 10.22
C THR A 44 -15.34 12.40 9.08
N MET A 45 -15.59 12.92 7.88
CA MET A 45 -14.86 12.56 6.67
C MET A 45 -13.36 12.86 6.82
N GLU A 46 -13.02 14.02 7.39
CA GLU A 46 -11.65 14.48 7.55
C GLU A 46 -10.88 13.56 8.51
N GLU A 47 -11.50 13.15 9.61
CA GLU A 47 -10.92 12.21 10.57
C GLU A 47 -10.61 10.87 9.91
N GLY A 48 -11.58 10.29 9.20
CA GLY A 48 -11.39 9.00 8.53
C GLY A 48 -10.31 9.04 7.45
N ASN A 49 -10.30 10.08 6.62
CA ASN A 49 -9.28 10.24 5.59
C ASN A 49 -7.89 10.53 6.17
N ALA A 50 -7.78 11.28 7.26
CA ALA A 50 -6.52 11.50 7.96
C ALA A 50 -5.97 10.20 8.59
N MET A 51 -6.86 9.38 9.16
CA MET A 51 -6.49 8.05 9.68
C MET A 51 -6.02 7.13 8.55
N LEU A 52 -6.74 7.05 7.43
CA LEU A 52 -6.30 6.28 6.25
C LEU A 52 -4.95 6.75 5.72
N ALA A 53 -4.76 8.06 5.55
CA ALA A 53 -3.49 8.62 5.09
C ALA A 53 -2.33 8.27 6.05
N THR A 54 -2.61 8.24 7.36
CA THR A 54 -1.64 7.82 8.37
C THR A 54 -1.33 6.33 8.29
N CYS A 55 -2.35 5.47 8.17
CA CYS A 55 -2.15 4.03 7.97
C CYS A 55 -1.31 3.75 6.71
N TYR A 56 -1.66 4.34 5.56
CA TYR A 56 -0.87 4.16 4.34
C TYR A 56 0.57 4.67 4.48
N THR A 57 0.78 5.81 5.14
CA THR A 57 2.14 6.29 5.44
C THR A 57 2.93 5.25 6.24
N LEU A 58 2.32 4.64 7.25
CA LEU A 58 2.96 3.65 8.11
C LEU A 58 3.22 2.31 7.41
N VAL A 59 2.31 1.88 6.52
CA VAL A 59 2.48 0.73 5.62
C VAL A 59 3.72 0.90 4.76
N PHE A 60 3.83 2.03 4.04
CA PHE A 60 5.00 2.29 3.19
C PHE A 60 6.28 2.39 4.01
N GLN A 61 6.21 3.01 5.20
CA GLN A 61 7.39 3.13 6.05
C GLN A 61 7.82 1.77 6.62
N SER A 62 6.90 0.86 6.94
CA SER A 62 7.22 -0.51 7.36
C SER A 62 7.94 -1.30 6.27
N ALA A 63 7.68 -1.03 4.98
CA ALA A 63 8.38 -1.67 3.88
C ALA A 63 9.87 -1.25 3.76
N LEU A 64 10.26 -0.13 4.39
CA LEU A 64 11.62 0.40 4.36
C LEU A 64 12.47 0.00 5.57
N ILE A 65 11.91 -0.73 6.54
CA ILE A 65 12.58 -1.11 7.80
C ILE A 65 12.82 -2.63 7.80
N SER A 66 13.99 -3.04 8.28
CA SER A 66 14.34 -4.45 8.49
C SER A 66 13.31 -5.14 9.40
N ASP A 67 12.82 -6.31 8.99
CA ASP A 67 11.77 -7.07 9.69
C ASP A 67 10.44 -6.30 9.88
N GLY A 68 10.14 -5.34 8.99
CA GLY A 68 8.92 -4.55 9.05
C GLY A 68 7.64 -5.26 8.61
N PHE A 69 7.70 -6.53 8.17
CA PHE A 69 6.56 -7.25 7.61
C PHE A 69 5.40 -7.48 8.61
N PRO A 70 5.64 -7.86 9.89
CA PRO A 70 4.56 -7.96 10.87
C PRO A 70 3.84 -6.63 11.12
N GLU A 71 4.60 -5.53 11.14
CA GLU A 71 4.04 -4.18 11.28
C GLU A 71 3.26 -3.77 10.02
N TYR A 72 3.79 -4.07 8.83
CA TYR A 72 3.12 -3.86 7.55
C TYR A 72 1.73 -4.51 7.55
N MET A 73 1.64 -5.79 7.93
CA MET A 73 0.36 -6.51 7.99
C MET A 73 -0.60 -5.91 9.02
N SER A 74 -0.07 -5.40 10.14
CA SER A 74 -0.88 -4.74 11.16
C SER A 74 -1.47 -3.42 10.66
N PHE A 75 -0.71 -2.60 9.95
CA PHE A 75 -1.20 -1.34 9.39
C PHE A 75 -2.16 -1.54 8.21
N ILE A 76 -1.96 -2.58 7.39
CA ILE A 76 -2.92 -2.97 6.34
C ILE A 76 -4.29 -3.31 6.94
N ARG A 77 -4.33 -4.07 8.04
CA ARG A 77 -5.59 -4.31 8.78
C ARG A 77 -6.18 -3.00 9.32
N GLY A 78 -5.33 -2.08 9.80
CA GLY A 78 -5.74 -0.74 10.19
C GLY A 78 -6.47 0.01 9.06
N CYS A 79 -5.96 -0.03 7.82
CA CYS A 79 -6.66 0.54 6.65
C CYS A 79 -8.06 -0.05 6.48
N MET A 80 -8.20 -1.38 6.58
CA MET A 80 -9.51 -2.05 6.43
C MET A 80 -10.49 -1.63 7.53
N VAL A 81 -10.04 -1.54 8.78
CA VAL A 81 -10.88 -1.12 9.92
C VAL A 81 -11.40 0.30 9.71
N VAL A 82 -10.54 1.23 9.29
CA VAL A 82 -10.95 2.62 9.04
C VAL A 82 -11.89 2.71 7.85
N ALA A 83 -11.58 2.03 6.75
CA ALA A 83 -12.43 1.99 5.57
C ALA A 83 -13.82 1.41 5.87
N TRP A 84 -13.88 0.35 6.69
CA TRP A 84 -15.13 -0.22 7.17
C TRP A 84 -15.94 0.78 8.00
N GLN A 85 -15.31 1.43 8.99
CA GLN A 85 -15.98 2.45 9.82
C GLN A 85 -16.53 3.62 8.98
N MET A 86 -15.76 4.08 7.98
CA MET A 86 -16.21 5.11 7.04
C MET A 86 -17.40 4.63 6.21
N GLY A 87 -17.35 3.40 5.68
CA GLY A 87 -18.43 2.81 4.88
C GLY A 87 -19.74 2.66 5.67
N VAL A 88 -19.68 2.14 6.89
CA VAL A 88 -20.87 2.01 7.78
C VAL A 88 -21.50 3.37 8.07
N LYS A 89 -20.69 4.42 8.16
CA LYS A 89 -21.15 5.81 8.39
C LYS A 89 -21.43 6.60 7.11
N GLN A 90 -21.30 5.97 5.94
CA GLN A 90 -21.44 6.60 4.62
C GLN A 90 -20.57 7.85 4.43
N LEU A 91 -19.37 7.85 5.02
CA LEU A 91 -18.41 8.92 4.86
C LEU A 91 -17.64 8.77 3.55
N LYS A 92 -17.37 9.89 2.89
CA LYS A 92 -16.68 9.90 1.59
C LYS A 92 -15.18 9.67 1.77
N PHE A 93 -14.60 8.91 0.85
CA PHE A 93 -13.14 8.81 0.72
C PHE A 93 -12.65 9.98 -0.13
N VAL A 94 -11.57 10.63 0.29
CA VAL A 94 -10.88 11.66 -0.51
C VAL A 94 -10.26 11.04 -1.74
N PHE A 95 -9.79 9.80 -1.62
CA PHE A 95 -9.31 8.99 -2.73
C PHE A 95 -10.47 8.13 -3.24
N GLU A 96 -11.23 8.67 -4.18
CA GLU A 96 -12.15 7.84 -4.97
C GLU A 96 -11.32 6.90 -5.87
N VAL A 97 -11.91 5.75 -6.21
CA VAL A 97 -11.32 4.86 -7.22
C VAL A 97 -11.08 5.68 -8.48
N LEU A 98 -9.83 5.73 -8.93
CA LEU A 98 -9.44 6.47 -10.12
C LEU A 98 -10.28 5.97 -11.30
N ASN A 99 -11.14 6.84 -11.81
CA ASN A 99 -11.86 6.55 -13.05
C ASN A 99 -10.90 6.62 -14.25
N ASP A 100 -11.35 6.11 -15.40
CA ASP A 100 -10.51 6.03 -16.60
C ASP A 100 -9.94 7.39 -17.03
N GLU A 101 -10.68 8.48 -16.78
CA GLU A 101 -10.25 9.84 -17.09
C GLU A 101 -9.11 10.29 -16.16
N GLN A 102 -9.22 10.05 -14.85
CA GLN A 102 -8.14 10.34 -13.90
C GLN A 102 -6.91 9.47 -14.17
N LEU A 103 -7.12 8.21 -14.51
CA LEU A 103 -6.05 7.29 -14.86
C LEU A 103 -5.38 7.69 -16.19
N ALA A 104 -6.13 8.23 -17.16
CA ALA A 104 -5.58 8.80 -18.40
C ALA A 104 -4.73 10.06 -18.11
N LYS A 105 -5.19 10.93 -17.20
CA LYS A 105 -4.42 12.11 -16.74
C LYS A 105 -3.12 11.73 -16.03
N MET A 106 -3.07 10.59 -15.34
CA MET A 106 -1.85 10.06 -14.73
C MET A 106 -0.87 9.47 -15.75
N GLY A 107 -1.36 9.05 -16.92
CA GLY A 107 -0.58 8.37 -17.96
C GLY A 107 0.75 9.05 -18.32
N PRO A 108 0.78 10.36 -18.62
CA PRO A 108 2.01 11.09 -18.94
C PRO A 108 3.04 11.10 -17.81
N TYR A 109 2.61 11.10 -16.54
CA TYR A 109 3.53 11.09 -15.39
C TYR A 109 4.14 9.70 -15.12
N LEU A 110 3.49 8.65 -15.65
CA LEU A 110 3.99 7.28 -15.58
C LEU A 110 4.87 6.93 -16.78
N GLN A 111 4.86 7.74 -17.84
CA GLN A 111 5.76 7.56 -18.99
C GLN A 111 7.20 7.81 -18.56
N GLY A 112 8.05 6.78 -18.66
CA GLY A 112 9.45 6.85 -18.26
C GLY A 112 9.71 6.59 -16.79
N ALA A 113 8.71 6.15 -16.01
CA ALA A 113 8.97 5.57 -14.70
C ALA A 113 9.97 4.40 -14.84
N PRO A 114 10.96 4.29 -13.96
CA PRO A 114 11.91 3.18 -14.01
C PRO A 114 11.15 1.86 -13.91
N GLY A 115 11.58 0.86 -14.68
CA GLY A 115 11.09 -0.50 -14.53
C GLY A 115 11.33 -1.00 -13.11
N ILE A 116 10.45 -1.87 -12.62
CA ILE A 116 10.67 -2.55 -11.35
C ILE A 116 11.80 -3.56 -11.56
N ASP A 117 12.68 -3.69 -10.57
CA ASP A 117 13.79 -4.66 -10.60
C ASP A 117 13.26 -6.08 -10.94
N PRO A 118 13.75 -6.71 -12.03
CA PRO A 118 13.38 -8.06 -12.40
C PRO A 118 13.62 -9.09 -11.28
N ASP A 119 14.65 -8.91 -10.46
CA ASP A 119 14.95 -9.86 -9.38
C ASP A 119 13.88 -9.80 -8.28
N LEU A 120 13.36 -8.61 -7.97
CA LEU A 120 12.26 -8.43 -7.03
C LEU A 120 10.96 -9.03 -7.55
N THR A 121 10.63 -8.81 -8.82
CA THR A 121 9.41 -9.36 -9.43
C THR A 121 9.47 -10.89 -9.57
N ASN A 122 10.62 -11.45 -9.96
CA ASN A 122 10.84 -12.89 -9.98
C ASN A 122 10.77 -13.50 -8.58
N GLY A 123 11.35 -12.83 -7.58
CA GLY A 123 11.24 -13.22 -6.17
C GLY A 123 9.79 -13.22 -5.67
N ALA A 124 9.01 -12.20 -6.03
CA ALA A 124 7.59 -12.11 -5.69
C ALA A 124 6.77 -13.25 -6.32
N ILE A 125 6.97 -13.53 -7.61
CA ILE A 125 6.32 -14.65 -8.30
C ILE A 125 6.73 -15.98 -7.66
N GLY A 126 8.01 -16.20 -7.42
CA GLY A 126 8.50 -17.43 -6.76
C GLY A 126 7.89 -17.61 -5.36
N SER A 127 7.71 -16.51 -4.62
CA SER A 127 7.09 -16.53 -3.29
C SER A 127 5.59 -16.86 -3.37
N LEU A 128 4.86 -16.29 -4.33
CA LEU A 128 3.47 -16.63 -4.57
C LEU A 128 3.33 -18.10 -4.96
N GLU A 129 4.13 -18.58 -5.92
CA GLU A 129 4.12 -19.99 -6.34
C GLU A 129 4.41 -20.95 -5.18
N ALA A 130 5.30 -20.58 -4.25
CA ALA A 130 5.55 -21.36 -3.03
C ALA A 130 4.33 -21.40 -2.08
N CYS A 131 3.48 -20.37 -2.10
CA CYS A 131 2.21 -20.33 -1.37
C CYS A 131 1.08 -21.08 -2.06
N ARG A 132 1.20 -21.48 -3.33
CA ARG A 132 0.17 -22.21 -4.09
C ARG A 132 -0.43 -23.41 -3.32
N PRO A 133 0.34 -24.25 -2.60
CA PRO A 133 -0.23 -25.38 -1.84
C PRO A 133 -1.15 -24.96 -0.68
N LEU A 134 -1.06 -23.71 -0.23
CA LEU A 134 -1.89 -23.15 0.85
C LEU A 134 -3.24 -22.60 0.35
N VAL A 135 -3.41 -22.46 -0.97
CA VAL A 135 -4.60 -21.89 -1.61
C VAL A 135 -5.64 -23.00 -1.80
N VAL A 136 -6.52 -23.16 -0.82
CA VAL A 136 -7.48 -24.28 -0.80
C VAL A 136 -8.89 -23.80 -1.16
N ARG A 137 -9.30 -22.64 -0.64
CA ARG A 137 -10.65 -22.11 -0.77
C ARG A 137 -10.80 -21.30 -2.06
N ASP A 138 -11.99 -21.29 -2.64
CA ASP A 138 -12.22 -20.58 -3.91
C ASP A 138 -11.98 -19.06 -3.81
N ALA A 139 -12.29 -18.45 -2.66
CA ALA A 139 -11.96 -17.05 -2.40
C ALA A 139 -10.44 -16.78 -2.37
N GLU A 140 -9.64 -17.77 -1.92
CA GLU A 140 -8.18 -17.67 -1.89
C GLU A 140 -7.61 -17.81 -3.30
N LYS A 141 -8.23 -18.62 -4.17
CA LYS A 141 -7.81 -18.80 -5.57
C LYS A 141 -7.93 -17.50 -6.37
N ALA A 142 -9.08 -16.84 -6.30
CA ALA A 142 -9.28 -15.57 -7.01
C ALA A 142 -8.29 -14.49 -6.53
N PHE A 143 -8.03 -14.44 -5.21
CA PHE A 143 -7.03 -13.52 -4.65
C PHE A 143 -5.61 -13.87 -5.10
N TYR A 144 -5.25 -15.15 -5.08
CA TYR A 144 -3.96 -15.66 -5.54
C TYR A 144 -3.70 -15.32 -7.02
N GLU A 145 -4.67 -15.59 -7.88
CA GLU A 145 -4.58 -15.31 -9.33
C GLU A 145 -4.39 -13.81 -9.58
N CYS A 146 -5.17 -12.97 -8.92
CA CYS A 146 -5.03 -11.52 -9.03
C CYS A 146 -3.64 -11.04 -8.58
N MET A 147 -3.12 -11.56 -7.47
CA MET A 147 -1.77 -11.23 -6.98
C MET A 147 -0.67 -11.67 -7.96
N LEU A 148 -0.82 -12.86 -8.56
CA LEU A 148 0.12 -13.39 -9.54
C LEU A 148 0.11 -12.55 -10.83
N GLU A 149 -1.06 -12.20 -11.32
CA GLU A 149 -1.22 -11.33 -12.50
C GLU A 149 -0.57 -9.96 -12.27
N ILE A 150 -0.77 -9.36 -11.09
CA ILE A 150 -0.13 -8.08 -10.73
C ILE A 150 1.39 -8.22 -10.73
N ALA A 151 1.93 -9.29 -10.13
CA ALA A 151 3.37 -9.52 -10.07
C ALA A 151 4.00 -9.75 -11.46
N GLN A 152 3.27 -10.43 -12.36
CA GLN A 152 3.68 -10.64 -13.74
C GLN A 152 3.59 -9.34 -14.56
N ALA A 153 2.51 -8.58 -14.42
CA ALA A 153 2.33 -7.30 -15.09
C ALA A 153 3.42 -6.28 -14.69
N ALA A 154 3.87 -6.33 -13.43
CA ALA A 154 4.97 -5.52 -12.91
C ALA A 154 6.31 -5.74 -13.64
N GLN A 155 6.54 -6.90 -14.27
CA GLN A 155 7.76 -7.16 -15.06
C GLN A 155 7.83 -6.38 -16.37
N ILE A 156 6.68 -6.09 -16.99
CA ILE A 156 6.65 -5.53 -18.34
C ILE A 156 6.94 -4.03 -18.28
N SER A 157 6.11 -3.31 -17.53
CA SER A 157 6.34 -1.94 -17.05
C SER A 157 5.15 -1.52 -16.18
N SER A 158 5.36 -0.54 -15.31
CA SER A 158 4.31 0.11 -14.52
C SER A 158 3.20 0.74 -15.39
N TRP A 159 3.46 0.96 -16.68
CA TRP A 159 2.53 1.55 -17.64
C TRP A 159 1.81 0.50 -18.51
N GLN A 160 2.50 -0.52 -19.03
CA GLN A 160 1.92 -1.57 -19.86
C GLN A 160 1.07 -2.56 -19.05
N GLY A 161 1.39 -2.80 -17.77
CA GLY A 161 0.60 -3.67 -16.89
C GLY A 161 -0.87 -3.25 -16.76
N ARG A 162 -1.14 -1.94 -16.90
CA ARG A 162 -2.48 -1.34 -16.93
C ARG A 162 -3.42 -2.00 -17.94
N PHE A 163 -2.93 -2.37 -19.12
CA PHE A 163 -3.75 -2.94 -20.19
C PHE A 163 -4.02 -4.43 -20.01
N SER A 164 -3.18 -5.14 -19.24
CA SER A 164 -3.36 -6.57 -19.00
C SER A 164 -4.40 -6.84 -17.91
N SER A 165 -4.38 -6.07 -16.82
CA SER A 165 -5.25 -6.28 -15.64
C SER A 165 -6.68 -5.70 -15.77
N SER A 166 -6.94 -4.80 -16.72
CA SER A 166 -8.31 -4.32 -17.00
C SER A 166 -9.24 -5.44 -17.48
N THR A 167 -8.69 -6.51 -18.05
CA THR A 167 -9.46 -7.67 -18.51
C THR A 167 -9.96 -8.53 -17.34
N SER A 168 -9.17 -8.66 -16.26
CA SER A 168 -9.51 -9.49 -15.10
C SER A 168 -10.48 -8.80 -14.14
N LEU A 169 -10.41 -7.48 -13.98
CA LEU A 169 -11.37 -6.70 -13.17
C LEU A 169 -12.78 -6.66 -13.76
N LEU A 170 -12.93 -6.92 -15.06
CA LEU A 170 -14.22 -7.09 -15.74
C LEU A 170 -14.90 -8.42 -15.45
N VAL A 171 -14.18 -9.41 -14.90
CA VAL A 171 -14.70 -10.75 -14.56
C VAL A 171 -15.26 -10.81 -13.12
N ILE A 172 -15.02 -9.78 -12.31
CA ILE A 172 -15.52 -9.68 -10.92
C ILE A 172 -16.63 -8.60 -10.81
N ARG A 173 -17.43 -8.42 -11.88
CA ARG A 173 -18.69 -7.67 -11.85
C ARG A 173 -19.86 -8.56 -12.24
#